data_AF-A0A644XNY5-F1
#
_entry.id   AF-A0A644XNY5-F1
#
_cell.length_a   1.000
_cell.length_b   1.000
_cell.length_c   1.000
_cell.angle_alpha   90.00
_cell.angle_beta   90.00
_cell.angle_gamma   90.00
#
_symmetry.space_group_name_H-M   'P 1'
#
loop_
_entity.id
_entity.type
_entity.pdbx_description
1 polymer ?
#
loop_
_entity_poly.entity_id
_entity_poly.type
_entity_poly.pdbx_seq_one_letter_code
_entity_poly.pdbx_strand_id
1 'polypeptide(L)'
;MEPTDAVKLAYQSVFGGGHLIKDEASSLARLSEERSFALRSPEPYTTQEPFEPIGFGRARMMLSSRALATLPNELLNRAFVLSSREPAGDTTLFSEALDILTQTALSGAFSFSPEALSEYLVRYRASGCPMVSHSETYRLAYRPAYRVVGKPYVQALRALIQSRANLTRPAVIKAFASLPKDAAAGLLEVIPLSDSGR
;
A
#
# COMPACT_ATOMS: atom_id res chain seq x y z
N MET A 1 17.30 7.06 -6.42
CA MET A 1 15.91 7.10 -6.89
C MET A 1 15.90 7.81 -8.23
N GLU A 2 15.09 7.36 -9.17
CA GLU A 2 15.02 7.89 -10.54
C GLU A 2 13.60 8.42 -10.85
N PRO A 3 13.40 9.23 -11.91
CA PRO A 3 12.08 9.73 -12.28
C PRO A 3 10.99 8.64 -12.37
N THR A 4 11.34 7.44 -12.86
CA THR A 4 10.43 6.29 -12.96
C THR A 4 9.87 5.85 -11.61
N ASP A 5 10.62 6.01 -10.51
CA ASP A 5 10.17 5.63 -9.18
C ASP A 5 9.14 6.60 -8.61
N ALA A 6 9.31 7.89 -8.92
CA ALA A 6 8.38 8.94 -8.53
C ALA A 6 7.10 8.88 -9.38
N VAL A 7 7.21 8.59 -10.68
CA VAL A 7 6.05 8.32 -11.54
C VAL A 7 5.31 7.06 -11.08
N LYS A 8 6.03 6.01 -10.65
CA LYS A 8 5.41 4.84 -10.05
C LYS A 8 4.60 5.17 -8.80
N LEU A 9 5.11 6.05 -7.94
CA LEU A 9 4.39 6.52 -6.75
C LEU A 9 3.09 7.24 -7.16
N ALA A 10 3.14 8.16 -8.13
CA ALA A 10 1.96 8.83 -8.66
C ALA A 10 0.96 7.85 -9.29
N TYR A 11 1.45 6.83 -10.00
CA TYR A 11 0.60 5.80 -10.59
C TYR A 11 -0.11 5.00 -9.48
N GLN A 12 0.63 4.58 -8.46
CA GLN A 12 0.10 3.81 -7.33
C GLN A 12 -0.91 4.59 -6.50
N SER A 13 -0.74 5.91 -6.35
CA SER A 13 -1.66 6.72 -5.57
C SER A 13 -3.02 6.85 -6.24
N VAL A 14 -3.07 6.86 -7.57
CA VAL A 14 -4.31 6.94 -8.37
C VAL A 14 -4.92 5.55 -8.60
N PHE A 15 -4.14 4.64 -9.17
CA PHE A 15 -4.64 3.35 -9.67
C PHE A 15 -4.49 2.19 -8.68
N GLY A 16 -3.75 2.37 -7.58
CA GLY A 16 -3.48 1.32 -6.61
C GLY A 16 -2.35 0.38 -7.04
N GLY A 17 -2.32 -0.82 -6.46
CA GLY A 17 -1.22 -1.79 -6.65
C GLY A 17 -1.65 -3.22 -6.93
N GLY A 18 -2.94 -3.47 -7.17
CA GLY A 18 -3.50 -4.81 -7.29
C GLY A 18 -3.37 -5.48 -8.65
N HIS A 19 -2.83 -4.79 -9.66
CA HIS A 19 -2.70 -5.34 -11.03
C HIS A 19 -1.87 -6.63 -11.12
N LEU A 20 -1.11 -6.97 -10.08
CA LEU A 20 -0.30 -8.20 -9.98
C LEU A 20 -1.02 -9.36 -9.27
N ILE A 21 -2.22 -9.16 -8.75
CA ILE A 21 -2.98 -10.20 -8.05
C ILE A 21 -3.60 -11.12 -9.10
N LYS A 22 -3.00 -12.29 -9.32
CA LYS A 22 -3.57 -13.35 -10.15
C LYS A 22 -4.67 -14.10 -9.40
N ASP A 23 -4.34 -14.47 -8.18
CA ASP A 23 -5.24 -15.11 -7.22
C ASP A 23 -4.79 -14.76 -5.79
N GLU A 24 -5.70 -14.94 -4.86
CA GLU A 24 -5.50 -14.53 -3.48
C GLU A 24 -4.50 -15.39 -2.72
N ALA A 25 -4.45 -16.69 -3.01
CA ALA A 25 -3.55 -17.63 -2.32
C ALA A 25 -2.09 -17.33 -2.70
N SER A 26 -1.81 -17.12 -3.99
CA SER A 26 -0.50 -16.68 -4.47
C SER A 26 -0.11 -15.31 -3.90
N SER A 27 -1.07 -14.38 -3.78
CA SER A 27 -0.83 -13.08 -3.15
C SER A 27 -0.44 -13.23 -1.66
N LEU A 28 -1.14 -14.10 -0.93
CA LEU A 28 -0.86 -14.40 0.48
C LEU A 28 0.50 -15.06 0.67
N ALA A 29 0.84 -16.04 -0.16
CA ALA A 29 2.13 -16.73 -0.10
C ALA A 29 3.29 -15.74 -0.28
N ARG A 30 3.20 -14.89 -1.32
CA ARG A 30 4.20 -13.85 -1.60
C ARG A 30 4.29 -12.81 -0.49
N LEU A 31 3.15 -12.34 0.03
CA LEU A 31 3.13 -11.41 1.17
C LEU A 31 3.81 -12.02 2.40
N SER A 32 3.51 -13.29 2.70
CA SER A 32 4.07 -14.00 3.84
C SER A 32 5.59 -14.13 3.71
N GLU A 33 6.09 -14.53 2.54
CA GLU A 33 7.53 -14.64 2.27
C GLU A 33 8.25 -13.30 2.41
N GLU A 34 7.76 -12.25 1.72
CA GLU A 34 8.32 -10.89 1.78
C GLU A 34 8.35 -10.36 3.21
N ARG A 35 7.28 -10.58 3.97
CA ARG A 35 7.16 -10.16 5.36
C ARG A 35 8.11 -10.93 6.28
N SER A 36 8.19 -12.25 6.14
CA SER A 36 9.11 -13.08 6.92
C SER A 36 10.56 -12.70 6.65
N PHE A 37 10.91 -12.37 5.40
CA PHE A 37 12.23 -11.85 5.06
C PHE A 37 12.49 -10.47 5.69
N ALA A 38 11.54 -9.54 5.59
CA ALA A 38 11.66 -8.21 6.14
C ALA A 38 11.85 -8.22 7.68
N LEU A 39 11.12 -9.07 8.39
CA LEU A 39 11.20 -9.18 9.87
C LEU A 39 12.49 -9.84 10.38
N ARG A 40 13.26 -10.53 9.51
CA ARG A 40 14.55 -11.15 9.86
C ARG A 40 15.74 -10.22 9.59
N SER A 41 15.54 -9.12 8.87
CA SER A 41 16.64 -8.19 8.56
C SER A 41 17.09 -7.46 9.83
N PRO A 42 18.41 -7.37 10.11
CA PRO A 42 18.96 -6.74 11.31
C PRO A 42 18.88 -5.21 11.33
N GLU A 43 18.52 -4.58 10.21
CA GLU A 43 18.24 -3.15 10.10
C GLU A 43 17.05 -2.76 10.99
N PRO A 44 17.08 -1.60 11.67
CA PRO A 44 16.01 -1.16 12.56
C PRO A 44 14.78 -0.69 11.76
N TYR A 45 14.07 -1.60 11.11
CA TYR A 45 12.71 -1.38 10.60
C TYR A 45 11.67 -1.27 11.74
N THR A 46 12.13 -1.17 12.99
CA THR A 46 11.34 -1.29 14.22
C THR A 46 10.50 -0.05 14.53
N THR A 47 10.75 1.09 13.88
CA THR A 47 10.04 2.36 14.06
C THR A 47 9.21 2.79 12.86
N GLN A 48 9.16 1.99 11.79
CA GLN A 48 8.44 2.37 10.57
C GLN A 48 6.91 2.37 10.81
N GLU A 49 6.28 3.52 10.53
CA GLU A 49 4.83 3.65 10.54
C GLU A 49 4.20 2.56 9.64
N PRO A 50 3.15 1.87 10.11
CA PRO A 50 2.54 0.77 9.36
C PRO A 50 1.89 1.21 8.05
N PHE A 51 1.55 2.50 7.93
CA PHE A 51 0.90 3.06 6.76
C PHE A 51 1.50 4.43 6.41
N GLU A 52 2.08 4.54 5.22
CA GLU A 52 2.57 5.78 4.61
C GLU A 52 1.53 6.29 3.60
N PRO A 53 0.86 7.42 3.84
CA PRO A 53 -0.04 8.02 2.85
C PRO A 53 0.73 8.39 1.57
N ILE A 54 0.15 8.08 0.41
CA ILE A 54 0.76 8.38 -0.90
C ILE A 54 -0.10 9.32 -1.77
N GLY A 55 -1.15 9.89 -1.19
CA GLY A 55 -2.11 10.76 -1.90
C GLY A 55 -3.37 10.02 -2.35
N PHE A 56 -4.38 10.79 -2.77
CA PHE A 56 -5.65 10.32 -3.35
C PHE A 56 -6.35 9.21 -2.56
N GLY A 57 -6.28 9.28 -1.23
CA GLY A 57 -6.93 8.31 -0.36
C GLY A 57 -6.26 6.93 -0.34
N ARG A 58 -5.01 6.81 -0.78
CA ARG A 58 -4.23 5.56 -0.69
C ARG A 58 -3.02 5.68 0.23
N ALA A 59 -2.56 4.54 0.71
CA ALA A 59 -1.36 4.41 1.52
C ALA A 59 -0.59 3.14 1.17
N ARG A 60 0.72 3.17 1.41
CA ARG A 60 1.58 1.98 1.43
C ARG A 60 1.53 1.36 2.83
N MET A 61 0.97 0.17 2.93
CA MET A 61 1.03 -0.70 4.09
C MET A 61 2.41 -1.37 4.14
N MET A 62 3.23 -0.99 5.12
CA MET A 62 4.63 -1.39 5.25
C MET A 62 4.75 -2.76 5.91
N LEU A 63 5.02 -3.81 5.12
CA LEU A 63 5.00 -5.20 5.61
C LEU A 63 6.07 -5.46 6.68
N SER A 64 7.15 -4.70 6.66
CA SER A 64 8.22 -4.68 7.66
C SER A 64 7.80 -4.11 9.02
N SER A 65 6.71 -3.34 9.09
CA SER A 65 6.32 -2.64 10.32
C SER A 65 5.94 -3.60 11.43
N ARG A 66 6.57 -3.44 12.60
CA ARG A 66 6.28 -4.25 13.80
C ARG A 66 4.85 -4.06 14.30
N ALA A 67 4.25 -2.91 14.07
CA ALA A 67 2.86 -2.64 14.43
C ALA A 67 1.89 -3.59 13.70
N LEU A 68 2.21 -3.98 12.46
CA LEU A 68 1.42 -4.97 11.74
C LEU A 68 1.61 -6.39 12.29
N ALA A 69 2.71 -6.70 13.01
CA ALA A 69 3.04 -8.05 13.49
C ALA A 69 1.99 -8.64 14.43
N THR A 70 1.11 -7.80 14.97
CA THR A 70 -0.04 -8.19 15.78
C THR A 70 -1.22 -8.70 14.95
N LEU A 71 -1.19 -8.53 13.62
CA LEU A 71 -2.25 -8.92 12.70
C LEU A 71 -1.85 -10.13 11.83
N PRO A 72 -2.77 -11.10 11.61
CA PRO A 72 -2.55 -12.25 10.72
C PRO A 72 -2.24 -11.85 9.28
N ASN A 73 -1.42 -12.62 8.57
CA ASN A 73 -1.08 -12.37 7.17
C ASN A 73 -2.32 -12.46 6.27
N GLU A 74 -3.24 -13.35 6.59
CA GLU A 74 -4.50 -13.59 5.91
C GLU A 74 -5.34 -12.31 5.92
N LEU A 75 -5.42 -11.64 7.08
CA LEU A 75 -6.15 -10.37 7.23
C LEU A 75 -5.50 -9.25 6.40
N LEU A 76 -4.17 -9.12 6.47
CA LEU A 76 -3.45 -8.09 5.71
C LEU A 76 -3.59 -8.30 4.20
N ASN A 77 -3.48 -9.56 3.75
CA ASN A 77 -3.64 -9.91 2.34
C ASN A 77 -5.09 -9.69 1.88
N ARG A 78 -6.09 -10.13 2.65
CA ARG A 78 -7.50 -9.91 2.33
C ARG A 78 -7.82 -8.42 2.23
N ALA A 79 -7.30 -7.59 3.14
CA ALA A 79 -7.45 -6.14 3.07
C ALA A 79 -6.82 -5.56 1.79
N PHE A 80 -5.64 -6.02 1.40
CA PHE A 80 -5.00 -5.63 0.15
C PHE A 80 -5.82 -6.06 -1.09
N VAL A 81 -6.28 -7.31 -1.13
CA VAL A 81 -7.07 -7.85 -2.24
C VAL A 81 -8.40 -7.11 -2.37
N LEU A 82 -9.14 -6.93 -1.28
CA LEU A 82 -10.42 -6.22 -1.32
C LEU A 82 -10.24 -4.75 -1.67
N SER A 83 -9.21 -4.08 -1.11
CA SER A 83 -8.91 -2.69 -1.46
C SER A 83 -8.51 -2.52 -2.93
N SER A 84 -7.84 -3.51 -3.52
CA SER A 84 -7.50 -3.44 -4.95
C SER A 84 -8.69 -3.47 -5.90
N ARG A 85 -9.86 -3.87 -5.41
CA ARG A 85 -11.13 -3.89 -6.16
C ARG A 85 -11.90 -2.56 -6.02
N GLU A 86 -11.48 -1.68 -5.10
CA GLU A 86 -12.05 -0.34 -5.01
C GLU A 86 -11.82 0.40 -6.34
N PRO A 87 -12.77 1.26 -6.77
CA PRO A 87 -12.61 2.06 -7.97
C PRO A 87 -11.25 2.77 -7.98
N ALA A 88 -10.53 2.60 -9.09
CA ALA A 88 -9.33 3.38 -9.36
C ALA A 88 -9.69 4.80 -9.76
N GLY A 89 -8.76 5.74 -9.59
CA GLY A 89 -8.88 7.04 -10.25
C GLY A 89 -8.77 6.89 -11.77
N ASP A 90 -9.05 7.98 -12.47
CA ASP A 90 -9.01 8.03 -13.92
C ASP A 90 -7.75 8.72 -14.45
N THR A 91 -7.66 8.86 -15.77
CA THR A 91 -6.55 9.56 -16.43
C THR A 91 -6.50 11.04 -16.06
N THR A 92 -7.63 11.65 -15.70
CA THR A 92 -7.70 13.05 -15.25
C THR A 92 -6.98 13.22 -13.92
N LEU A 93 -7.34 12.38 -12.94
CA LEU A 93 -6.69 12.36 -11.63
C LEU A 93 -5.21 11.98 -11.73
N PHE A 94 -4.86 11.11 -12.69
CA PHE A 94 -3.46 10.79 -12.95
C PHE A 94 -2.69 11.97 -13.54
N SER A 95 -3.31 12.77 -14.42
CA SER A 95 -2.68 14.02 -14.89
C SER A 95 -2.41 14.97 -13.74
N GLU A 96 -3.39 15.17 -12.84
CA GLU A 96 -3.22 15.97 -11.63
C GLU A 96 -2.07 15.45 -10.75
N ALA A 97 -1.98 14.13 -10.57
CA ALA A 97 -0.89 13.50 -9.81
C ALA A 97 0.49 13.78 -10.45
N LEU A 98 0.59 13.75 -11.78
CA LEU A 98 1.83 14.08 -12.49
C LEU A 98 2.17 15.56 -12.37
N ASP A 99 1.19 16.45 -12.39
CA ASP A 99 1.42 17.89 -12.22
C ASP A 99 1.91 18.21 -10.80
N ILE A 100 1.33 17.59 -9.77
CA ILE A 100 1.82 17.66 -8.39
C ILE A 100 3.26 17.13 -8.30
N LEU A 101 3.55 16.02 -8.96
CA LEU A 101 4.90 15.45 -9.01
C LEU A 101 5.89 16.43 -9.66
N THR A 102 5.52 17.11 -10.74
CA THR A 102 6.33 18.14 -11.37
C THR A 102 6.60 19.31 -10.43
N GLN A 103 5.58 19.82 -9.72
CA GLN A 103 5.77 20.90 -8.74
C GLN A 103 6.69 20.47 -7.58
N THR A 104 6.55 19.22 -7.13
CA THR A 104 7.39 18.66 -6.06
C THR A 104 8.84 18.51 -6.51
N ALA A 105 9.09 18.17 -7.78
CA ALA A 105 10.45 18.13 -8.31
C ALA A 105 11.07 19.52 -8.39
N LEU A 106 10.30 20.54 -8.81
CA LEU A 106 10.76 21.93 -8.86
C LEU A 106 11.14 22.49 -7.49
N SER A 107 10.55 21.97 -6.40
CA SER A 107 10.93 22.36 -5.04
C SER A 107 12.24 21.70 -4.54
N GLY A 108 12.90 20.88 -5.36
CA GLY A 108 14.15 20.20 -4.99
C GLY A 108 13.97 19.01 -4.05
N ALA A 109 12.77 18.44 -3.93
CA ALA A 109 12.49 17.34 -3.00
C ALA A 109 13.09 15.99 -3.43
N PHE A 110 13.57 15.85 -4.66
CA PHE A 110 14.09 14.61 -5.22
C PHE A 110 15.60 14.67 -5.48
N SER A 111 16.22 13.49 -5.58
CA SER A 111 17.64 13.33 -5.92
C SER A 111 17.94 13.44 -7.42
N PHE A 112 16.91 13.54 -8.27
CA PHE A 112 17.03 13.84 -9.69
C PHE A 112 16.59 15.27 -9.97
N SER A 113 17.07 15.87 -11.07
CA SER A 113 16.73 17.25 -11.41
C SER A 113 15.31 17.37 -12.01
N PRO A 114 14.67 18.55 -11.93
CA PRO A 114 13.39 18.81 -12.60
C PRO A 114 13.43 18.54 -14.11
N GLU A 115 14.56 18.83 -14.77
CA GLU A 115 14.76 18.61 -16.20
C GLU A 115 14.74 17.11 -16.52
N ALA A 116 15.41 16.30 -15.71
CA ALA A 116 15.41 14.84 -15.88
C ALA A 116 13.99 14.25 -15.75
N LEU A 117 13.16 14.78 -14.83
CA LEU A 117 11.76 14.39 -14.73
C LEU A 117 10.97 14.86 -15.96
N SER A 118 11.16 16.11 -16.41
CA SER A 118 10.47 16.66 -17.58
C SER A 118 10.71 15.82 -18.83
N GLU A 119 11.98 15.51 -19.13
CA GLU A 119 12.35 14.65 -20.26
C GLU A 119 11.75 13.25 -20.16
N TYR A 120 11.71 12.68 -18.95
CA TYR A 120 11.06 11.40 -18.72
C TYR A 120 9.55 11.48 -19.01
N LEU A 121 8.87 12.51 -18.50
CA LEU A 121 7.43 12.68 -18.64
C LEU A 121 7.00 12.89 -20.11
N VAL A 122 7.81 13.55 -20.93
CA VAL A 122 7.55 13.68 -22.37
C VAL A 122 7.46 12.29 -23.03
N ARG A 123 8.46 11.43 -22.81
CA ARG A 123 8.49 10.07 -23.38
C ARG A 123 7.39 9.19 -22.79
N TYR A 124 7.13 9.33 -21.49
CA TYR A 124 6.13 8.56 -20.76
C TYR A 124 4.69 8.89 -21.19
N ARG A 125 4.39 10.18 -21.42
CA ARG A 125 3.09 10.60 -21.97
C ARG A 125 2.93 10.14 -23.42
N ALA A 126 3.99 10.22 -24.22
CA ALA A 126 3.97 9.74 -25.61
C ALA A 126 3.73 8.22 -25.72
N SER A 127 4.09 7.43 -24.71
CA SER A 127 3.81 5.99 -24.66
C SER A 127 2.43 5.63 -24.07
N GLY A 128 1.59 6.62 -23.78
CA GLY A 128 0.25 6.40 -23.24
C GLY A 128 0.21 6.15 -21.73
N CYS A 129 1.23 6.60 -20.99
CA CYS A 129 1.29 6.49 -19.53
C CYS A 129 1.14 5.05 -19.00
N PRO A 130 1.92 4.07 -19.49
CA PRO A 130 1.79 2.68 -19.07
C PRO A 130 2.20 2.49 -17.61
N MET A 131 1.71 1.45 -16.95
CA MET A 131 2.21 1.08 -15.63
C MET A 131 3.74 0.83 -15.65
N VAL A 132 4.46 1.39 -14.67
CA VAL A 132 5.93 1.28 -14.57
C VAL A 132 6.38 0.41 -13.40
N SER A 133 7.57 -0.18 -13.57
CA SER A 133 8.31 -0.84 -12.50
C SER A 133 9.24 0.12 -11.77
N HIS A 134 9.70 -0.27 -10.58
CA HIS A 134 10.76 0.48 -9.90
C HIS A 134 12.07 0.34 -10.68
N SER A 135 12.90 1.37 -10.63
CA SER A 135 14.27 1.30 -11.12
C SER A 135 15.05 0.20 -10.38
N GLU A 136 16.10 -0.33 -11.01
CA GLU A 136 17.01 -1.25 -10.34
C GLU A 136 17.67 -0.59 -9.12
N THR A 137 18.11 0.66 -9.28
CA THR A 137 18.65 1.50 -8.20
C THR A 137 17.72 1.54 -7.00
N TYR A 138 16.41 1.76 -7.21
CA TYR A 138 15.43 1.80 -6.11
C TYR A 138 15.20 0.42 -5.50
N ARG A 139 15.13 -0.65 -6.32
CA ARG A 139 14.95 -2.02 -5.81
C ARG A 139 16.12 -2.45 -4.93
N LEU A 140 17.35 -2.14 -5.32
CA LEU A 140 18.55 -2.50 -4.55
C LEU A 140 18.63 -1.72 -3.25
N ALA A 141 18.34 -0.40 -3.29
CA ALA A 141 18.44 0.47 -2.12
C ALA A 141 17.33 0.23 -1.08
N TYR A 142 16.08 0.04 -1.53
CA TYR A 142 14.93 0.04 -0.63
C TYR A 142 14.27 -1.32 -0.44
N ARG A 143 14.53 -2.29 -1.33
CA ARG A 143 13.89 -3.63 -1.34
C ARG A 143 12.41 -3.55 -0.95
N PRO A 144 11.60 -2.77 -1.70
CA PRO A 144 10.30 -2.31 -1.22
C PRO A 144 9.36 -3.47 -0.88
N ALA A 145 9.01 -3.58 0.41
CA ALA A 145 8.08 -4.57 0.94
C ALA A 145 6.83 -3.88 1.49
N TYR A 146 5.93 -3.49 0.58
CA TYR A 146 4.66 -2.86 0.93
C TYR A 146 3.51 -3.34 0.04
N ARG A 147 2.29 -3.00 0.45
CA ARG A 147 1.06 -3.15 -0.34
C ARG A 147 0.31 -1.82 -0.39
N VAL A 148 -0.31 -1.50 -1.53
CA VAL A 148 -1.09 -0.25 -1.65
C VAL A 148 -2.54 -0.55 -1.25
N VAL A 149 -3.03 0.17 -0.25
CA VAL A 149 -4.37 0.02 0.32
C VAL A 149 -5.08 1.36 0.41
N GLY A 150 -6.39 1.35 0.28
CA GLY A 150 -7.28 2.49 0.39
C GLY A 150 -7.49 2.92 1.83
N LYS A 151 -7.84 4.19 2.00
CA LYS A 151 -8.06 4.85 3.30
C LYS A 151 -9.02 4.10 4.22
N PRO A 152 -10.16 3.53 3.75
CA PRO A 152 -11.05 2.78 4.64
C PRO A 152 -10.35 1.57 5.29
N TYR A 153 -9.55 0.82 4.51
CA TYR A 153 -8.78 -0.33 5.02
C TYR A 153 -7.66 0.11 5.96
N VAL A 154 -6.99 1.23 5.67
CA VAL A 154 -5.99 1.81 6.59
C VAL A 154 -6.62 2.12 7.95
N GLN A 155 -7.80 2.75 7.96
CA GLN A 155 -8.51 3.08 9.20
C GLN A 155 -8.90 1.83 9.98
N ALA A 156 -9.46 0.83 9.30
CA ALA A 156 -9.83 -0.44 9.90
C ALA A 156 -8.63 -1.17 10.53
N LEU A 157 -7.53 -1.31 9.78
CA LEU A 157 -6.33 -1.97 10.29
C LEU A 157 -5.67 -1.17 11.41
N ARG A 158 -5.61 0.17 11.33
CA ARG A 158 -5.10 1.01 12.43
C ARG A 158 -5.92 0.82 13.71
N ALA A 159 -7.24 0.72 13.62
CA ALA A 159 -8.10 0.46 14.77
C ALA A 159 -7.79 -0.90 15.44
N LEU A 160 -7.53 -1.95 14.64
CA LEU A 160 -7.12 -3.27 15.17
C LEU A 160 -5.72 -3.27 15.80
N ILE A 161 -4.78 -2.52 15.24
CA ILE A 161 -3.45 -2.35 15.83
C ILE A 161 -3.57 -1.65 17.19
N GLN A 162 -4.38 -0.59 17.28
CA GLN A 162 -4.59 0.18 18.51
C GLN A 162 -5.31 -0.62 19.60
N SER A 163 -6.16 -1.57 19.25
CA SER A 163 -6.75 -2.50 20.22
C SER A 163 -5.77 -3.57 20.71
N ARG A 164 -4.48 -3.46 20.37
CA ARG A 164 -3.39 -4.41 20.67
C ARG A 164 -3.72 -5.84 20.22
N ALA A 165 -4.49 -5.97 19.14
CA ALA A 165 -4.95 -7.23 18.57
C ALA A 165 -5.75 -8.13 19.53
N ASN A 166 -6.50 -7.56 20.48
CA ASN A 166 -7.60 -8.31 21.07
C ASN A 166 -8.72 -8.41 20.00
N LEU A 167 -8.63 -9.45 19.16
CA LEU A 167 -9.53 -9.70 18.02
C LEU A 167 -10.89 -10.25 18.47
N THR A 168 -11.47 -9.65 19.51
CA THR A 168 -12.82 -9.96 19.95
C THR A 168 -13.82 -9.48 18.91
N ARG A 169 -14.91 -10.22 18.74
CA ARG A 169 -15.97 -9.87 17.78
C ARG A 169 -16.45 -8.40 17.91
N PRO A 170 -16.71 -7.84 19.11
CA PRO A 170 -17.11 -6.43 19.23
C PRO A 170 -16.03 -5.44 18.76
N ALA A 171 -14.75 -5.70 19.06
CA ALA A 171 -13.65 -4.84 18.66
C ALA A 171 -13.45 -4.86 17.13
N VAL A 172 -13.54 -6.03 16.52
CA VAL A 172 -13.43 -6.21 15.06
C VAL A 172 -14.60 -5.55 14.33
N ILE A 173 -15.83 -5.75 14.80
CA ILE A 173 -17.02 -5.09 14.21
C ILE A 173 -16.88 -3.57 14.29
N LYS A 174 -16.43 -3.03 15.44
CA LYS A 174 -16.20 -1.60 15.60
C LYS A 174 -15.11 -1.08 14.65
N ALA A 175 -14.02 -1.83 14.48
CA ALA A 175 -12.93 -1.46 13.57
C ALA A 175 -13.39 -1.44 12.10
N PHE A 176 -14.32 -2.31 11.73
CA PHE A 176 -14.81 -2.45 10.35
C PHE A 176 -16.06 -1.61 10.05
N ALA A 177 -16.56 -0.84 11.01
CA ALA A 177 -17.79 -0.09 10.87
C ALA A 177 -17.76 0.97 9.74
N SER A 178 -16.57 1.43 9.33
CA SER A 178 -16.40 2.38 8.23
C SER A 178 -16.23 1.74 6.86
N LEU A 179 -16.14 0.40 6.79
CA LEU A 179 -16.01 -0.32 5.53
C LEU A 179 -17.38 -0.58 4.88
N PRO A 180 -17.43 -0.71 3.54
CA PRO A 180 -18.56 -1.31 2.85
C PRO A 180 -18.93 -2.68 3.46
N LYS A 181 -20.22 -3.01 3.49
CA LYS A 181 -20.72 -4.23 4.19
C LYS A 181 -20.09 -5.52 3.64
N ASP A 182 -19.94 -5.60 2.33
CA ASP A 182 -19.29 -6.70 1.61
C ASP A 182 -17.79 -6.79 1.94
N ALA A 183 -17.09 -5.65 1.99
CA ALA A 183 -15.69 -5.60 2.39
C ALA A 183 -15.49 -6.03 3.86
N ALA A 184 -16.35 -5.56 4.77
CA ALA A 184 -16.33 -5.96 6.17
C ALA A 184 -16.59 -7.46 6.33
N ALA A 185 -17.58 -8.01 5.62
CA ALA A 185 -17.88 -9.43 5.62
C ALA A 185 -16.68 -10.27 5.13
N GLY A 186 -16.07 -9.88 4.00
CA GLY A 186 -14.91 -10.59 3.45
C GLY A 186 -13.68 -10.57 4.36
N LEU A 187 -13.49 -9.52 5.17
CA LEU A 187 -12.43 -9.49 6.19
C LEU A 187 -12.75 -10.39 7.39
N LEU A 188 -14.01 -10.47 7.80
CA LEU A 188 -14.44 -11.31 8.93
C LEU A 188 -14.22 -12.81 8.66
N GLU A 189 -14.28 -13.25 7.41
CA GLU A 189 -14.06 -14.64 7.00
C GLU A 189 -12.65 -15.16 7.33
N VAL A 190 -11.66 -14.27 7.40
CA VAL A 190 -10.24 -14.64 7.57
C VAL A 190 -9.68 -14.28 8.94
N ILE A 191 -10.51 -13.76 9.84
CA ILE A 191 -10.08 -13.40 11.20
C ILE A 191 -10.32 -14.59 12.13
N PRO A 192 -9.28 -15.10 12.82
CA PRO A 192 -9.46 -16.05 13.91
C PRO A 192 -10.06 -15.30 15.11
N LEU A 193 -11.38 -15.19 15.14
CA LEU A 193 -12.10 -14.58 16.27
C LEU A 193 -11.96 -15.48 17.49
N SER A 194 -11.51 -14.94 18.61
CA SER A 194 -11.65 -15.61 19.91
C SER A 194 -13.06 -15.38 20.45
N ASP A 195 -13.77 -16.47 20.77
CA ASP A 195 -15.06 -16.43 21.48
C ASP A 195 -14.90 -16.09 22.98
N SER A 196 -13.90 -15.27 23.34
CA SER A 196 -13.68 -14.86 24.73
C SER A 196 -14.64 -13.74 25.10
N GLY A 197 -15.89 -14.16 25.34
CA GLY A 197 -16.98 -13.41 25.94
C GLY A 197 -17.84 -14.34 26.78
N ARG A 198 -17.22 -15.04 27.73
CA ARG A 198 -17.86 -15.58 28.93
C ARG A 198 -16.97 -15.35 30.13
#